data_AF-A0A9N8ELF4-F1
#
_entry.id   AF-A0A9N8ELF4-F1
#
_cell.length_a   1.000
_cell.length_b   1.000
_cell.length_c   1.000
_cell.angle_alpha   90.00
_cell.angle_beta   90.00
_cell.angle_gamma   90.00
#
_symmetry.space_group_name_H-M   'P 1'
#
loop_
_entity.id
_entity.type
_entity.pdbx_description
1 polymer ?
#
loop_
_entity_poly.entity_id
_entity_poly.type
_entity_poly.pdbx_seq_one_letter_code
_entity_poly.pdbx_strand_id
1 'polypeptide(L)'
;MDEDHFLASFLGEKLPTLGLDPETYGPYLLGLLPADDEALLDGNDVDDNNSGADDEEWDGVLELLQASSESHSDDVDAWQALKKELQDRYRTHLVEAKNQKAEEDAQRLEAAKIAAAAIPEETKKEEKKSSVIDEEAKKAMLARFAYENDDEDEDEEGELAHVNVNKEAAKQQSLENAKELRKVKGQTKKEEQQKTKQAKQDKIKLKEERRNRANKGERKR
;
A
#
# COMPACT_ATOMS: atom_id res chain seq x y z
N MET A 1 23.02 -8.88 0.93
CA MET A 1 22.38 -10.14 0.50
C MET A 1 21.51 -9.67 -0.63
N ASP A 2 21.95 -9.86 -1.86
CA ASP A 2 21.11 -9.56 -3.00
C ASP A 2 19.93 -10.53 -2.89
N GLU A 3 18.76 -9.99 -2.60
CA GLU A 3 17.54 -10.78 -2.57
C GLU A 3 17.30 -11.22 -4.01
N ASP A 4 17.71 -12.45 -4.33
CA ASP A 4 17.49 -13.04 -5.63
C ASP A 4 16.00 -12.91 -5.97
N HIS A 5 15.70 -12.17 -7.03
CA HIS A 5 14.34 -11.96 -7.48
C HIS A 5 13.67 -13.32 -7.71
N PHE A 6 12.39 -13.48 -7.34
CA PHE A 6 11.70 -14.77 -7.46
C PHE A 6 11.64 -15.35 -8.90
N LEU A 7 11.95 -14.53 -9.91
CA LEU A 7 12.02 -14.92 -11.33
C LEU A 7 13.44 -15.27 -11.78
N ALA A 8 14.47 -14.99 -10.98
CA ALA A 8 15.86 -15.23 -11.34
C ALA A 8 16.11 -16.70 -11.67
N SER A 9 15.56 -17.64 -10.88
CA SER A 9 15.68 -19.08 -11.17
C SER A 9 14.98 -19.48 -12.48
N PHE A 10 13.82 -18.88 -12.77
CA PHE A 10 13.08 -19.13 -14.01
C PHE A 10 13.84 -18.60 -15.25
N LEU A 11 14.36 -17.38 -15.15
CA LEU A 11 15.17 -16.78 -16.21
C LEU A 11 16.48 -17.55 -16.42
N GLY A 12 17.08 -18.06 -15.34
CA GLY A 12 18.24 -18.94 -15.37
C GLY A 12 18.01 -20.23 -16.17
N GLU A 13 16.79 -20.77 -16.17
CA GLU A 13 16.44 -21.95 -16.97
C GLU A 13 16.03 -21.60 -18.40
N LYS A 14 15.30 -20.50 -18.60
CA LYS A 14 14.69 -20.16 -19.90
C LYS A 14 15.62 -19.40 -20.83
N LEU A 15 16.39 -18.43 -20.36
CA LEU A 15 17.25 -17.62 -21.22
C LEU A 15 18.31 -18.45 -21.96
N PRO A 16 18.97 -19.46 -21.34
CA PRO A 16 19.88 -20.34 -22.06
C PRO A 16 19.22 -21.13 -23.20
N THR A 17 17.93 -21.46 -23.09
CA THR A 17 17.21 -22.15 -24.18
C THR A 17 17.01 -21.27 -25.41
N LEU A 18 17.02 -19.94 -25.22
CA LEU A 18 16.98 -18.93 -26.28
C LEU A 18 18.39 -18.48 -26.71
N GLY A 19 19.44 -19.11 -26.18
CA GLY A 19 20.83 -18.76 -26.46
C GLY A 19 21.29 -17.45 -25.82
N LEU A 20 20.63 -17.02 -24.74
CA LEU A 20 20.97 -15.80 -24.00
C LEU A 20 21.55 -16.14 -22.62
N ASP A 21 22.48 -15.31 -22.17
CA ASP A 21 23.07 -15.40 -20.83
C ASP A 21 22.13 -14.82 -19.76
N PRO A 22 21.70 -15.60 -18.75
CA PRO A 22 20.78 -15.11 -17.73
C PRO A 22 21.36 -14.00 -16.85
N GLU A 23 22.67 -13.97 -16.61
CA GLU A 23 23.28 -12.91 -15.78
C GLU A 23 23.30 -11.57 -16.51
N THR A 24 23.57 -11.58 -17.81
CA THR A 24 23.59 -10.37 -18.64
C THR A 24 22.18 -9.87 -18.94
N TYR A 25 21.27 -10.76 -19.36
CA TYR A 25 19.97 -10.36 -19.91
C TYR A 25 18.82 -10.40 -18.90
N GLY A 26 18.94 -11.18 -17.83
CA GLY A 26 17.93 -11.29 -16.77
C GLY A 26 17.56 -9.95 -16.13
N PRO A 27 18.53 -9.11 -15.72
CA PRO A 27 18.23 -7.82 -15.09
C PRO A 27 17.38 -6.87 -15.95
N TYR A 28 17.54 -6.90 -17.27
CA TYR A 28 16.73 -6.08 -18.18
C TYR A 28 15.26 -6.50 -18.18
N LEU A 29 14.98 -7.80 -18.14
CA LEU A 29 13.61 -8.32 -18.06
C LEU A 29 12.99 -8.07 -16.68
N LEU A 30 13.78 -8.16 -15.62
CA LEU A 30 13.31 -7.90 -14.25
C LEU A 30 13.02 -6.41 -14.03
N GLY A 31 13.79 -5.51 -14.66
CA GLY A 31 13.61 -4.06 -14.55
C GLY A 31 12.32 -3.53 -15.20
N LEU A 32 11.70 -4.31 -16.09
CA LEU A 32 10.40 -3.99 -16.72
C LEU A 32 9.20 -4.30 -15.83
N LEU A 33 9.43 -5.12 -14.81
CA LEU A 33 8.38 -5.45 -13.86
C LEU A 33 8.20 -4.27 -12.90
N PRO A 34 6.95 -3.88 -12.61
CA PRO A 34 6.71 -2.82 -11.66
C PRO A 34 7.29 -3.24 -10.30
N ALA A 35 7.83 -2.29 -9.54
CA ALA A 35 8.25 -2.59 -8.18
C ALA A 35 7.05 -3.11 -7.37
N ASP A 36 7.30 -4.09 -6.49
CA ASP A 36 6.26 -4.75 -5.68
C ASP A 36 5.37 -3.73 -4.92
N ASP A 37 5.94 -2.59 -4.53
CA ASP A 37 5.25 -1.51 -3.82
C ASP A 37 4.30 -0.68 -4.70
N GLU A 38 4.58 -0.52 -6.01
CA GLU A 38 3.72 0.27 -6.92
C GLU A 38 2.54 -0.55 -7.46
N ALA A 39 2.72 -1.85 -7.67
CA ALA A 39 1.64 -2.76 -8.09
C ALA A 39 0.58 -3.02 -6.97
N LEU A 40 0.86 -2.58 -5.75
CA LEU A 40 0.02 -2.76 -4.56
C LEU A 40 -0.92 -1.57 -4.29
N LEU A 41 -0.65 -0.39 -4.88
CA LEU A 41 -1.35 0.85 -4.58
C LEU A 41 -2.63 1.06 -5.41
N ASP A 42 -2.74 0.48 -6.60
CA ASP A 42 -3.92 0.66 -7.45
C ASP A 42 -4.93 -0.48 -7.26
N GLY A 43 -5.70 -0.38 -6.17
CA GLY A 43 -6.74 -1.34 -5.81
C GLY A 43 -7.97 -1.33 -6.72
N ASN A 44 -7.92 -0.72 -7.90
CA ASN A 44 -9.10 -0.55 -8.74
C ASN A 44 -8.77 -0.42 -10.24
N ASP A 45 -8.25 -1.50 -10.85
CA ASP A 45 -8.70 -2.01 -12.16
C ASP A 45 -7.84 -3.21 -12.55
N VAL A 46 -8.39 -4.42 -12.33
CA VAL A 46 -7.97 -5.63 -13.07
C VAL A 46 -8.62 -5.57 -14.45
N ASP A 47 -8.38 -4.48 -15.18
CA ASP A 47 -8.65 -4.41 -16.61
C ASP A 47 -7.30 -4.61 -17.31
N ASP A 48 -7.32 -5.45 -18.34
CA ASP A 48 -6.24 -6.29 -18.90
C ASP A 48 -4.96 -5.56 -19.38
N ASN A 49 -4.83 -4.24 -19.19
CA ASN A 49 -3.92 -3.39 -19.96
C ASN A 49 -3.00 -2.44 -19.15
N ASN A 50 -2.94 -2.49 -17.81
CA ASN A 50 -2.16 -1.46 -17.09
C ASN A 50 -1.51 -1.91 -15.77
N SER A 51 -0.77 -3.02 -15.79
CA SER A 51 0.00 -3.49 -14.62
C SER A 51 1.42 -3.87 -15.03
N GLY A 52 2.30 -2.87 -15.14
CA GLY A 52 3.73 -3.00 -15.49
C GLY A 52 4.15 -2.06 -16.62
N ALA A 53 5.44 -2.12 -17.00
CA ALA A 53 5.97 -1.49 -18.21
C ALA A 53 4.95 -1.63 -19.35
N ASP A 54 4.74 -0.56 -20.11
CA ASP A 54 3.78 -0.58 -21.21
C ASP A 54 4.19 -1.61 -22.27
N ASP A 55 3.24 -2.04 -23.10
CA ASP A 55 3.53 -3.03 -24.14
C ASP A 55 4.66 -2.58 -25.07
N GLU A 56 4.84 -1.27 -25.23
CA GLU A 56 5.87 -0.66 -26.07
C GLU A 56 7.29 -0.85 -25.51
N GLU A 57 7.47 -0.70 -24.19
CA GLU A 57 8.73 -0.96 -23.52
C GLU A 57 9.08 -2.45 -23.49
N TRP A 58 8.08 -3.31 -23.25
CA TRP A 58 8.24 -4.76 -23.37
C TRP A 58 8.68 -5.18 -24.77
N ASP A 59 8.00 -4.66 -25.79
CA ASP A 59 8.29 -5.01 -27.17
C ASP A 59 9.68 -4.51 -27.59
N GLY A 60 10.12 -3.34 -27.11
CA GLY A 60 11.47 -2.82 -27.36
C GLY A 60 12.59 -3.66 -26.73
N VAL A 61 12.40 -4.13 -25.49
CA VAL A 61 13.39 -5.01 -24.84
C VAL A 61 13.40 -6.40 -25.48
N LEU A 62 12.23 -6.93 -25.87
CA LEU A 62 12.14 -8.20 -26.57
C LEU A 62 12.78 -8.12 -27.96
N GLU A 63 12.61 -7.03 -28.70
CA GLU A 63 13.28 -6.83 -29.99
C GLU A 63 14.81 -6.81 -29.83
N LEU A 64 15.32 -6.15 -28.78
CA LEU A 64 16.75 -6.15 -28.46
C LEU A 64 17.28 -7.55 -28.12
N LEU A 65 16.53 -8.30 -27.31
CA LEU A 65 16.88 -9.67 -26.91
C LEU A 65 16.82 -10.63 -28.10
N GLN A 66 15.82 -10.48 -28.96
CA GLN A 66 15.64 -11.22 -30.19
C GLN A 66 16.80 -10.97 -31.15
N ALA A 67 17.20 -9.70 -31.33
CA ALA A 67 18.38 -9.34 -32.13
C ALA A 67 19.69 -9.86 -31.54
N SER A 68 19.73 -10.07 -30.22
CA SER A 68 20.88 -10.64 -29.50
C SER A 68 20.86 -12.16 -29.44
N SER A 69 19.74 -12.80 -29.78
CA SER A 69 19.62 -14.26 -29.75
C SER A 69 20.25 -14.88 -30.98
N GLU A 70 21.18 -15.80 -30.75
CA GLU A 70 21.84 -16.53 -31.85
C GLU A 70 20.96 -17.66 -32.42
N SER A 71 19.94 -18.11 -31.68
CA SER A 71 19.22 -19.35 -31.98
C SER A 71 17.74 -19.17 -32.33
N HIS A 72 17.11 -18.11 -31.82
CA HIS A 72 15.66 -17.87 -31.94
C HIS A 72 15.37 -16.44 -32.44
N SER A 73 16.26 -15.85 -33.25
CA SER A 73 16.11 -14.49 -33.80
C SER A 73 14.82 -14.30 -34.60
N ASP A 74 14.27 -15.36 -35.20
CA ASP A 74 13.09 -15.28 -36.08
C ASP A 74 11.83 -15.89 -35.42
N ASP A 75 11.95 -16.45 -34.23
CA ASP A 75 10.86 -17.15 -33.54
C ASP A 75 10.05 -16.20 -32.65
N VAL A 76 9.19 -15.41 -33.30
CA VAL A 76 8.30 -14.45 -32.63
C VAL A 76 7.40 -15.12 -31.58
N ASP A 77 6.99 -16.37 -31.83
CA ASP A 77 6.11 -17.11 -30.93
C ASP A 77 6.82 -17.46 -29.61
N ALA A 78 8.10 -17.82 -29.65
CA ALA A 78 8.91 -18.08 -28.46
C ALA A 78 9.05 -16.83 -27.57
N TRP A 79 9.26 -15.65 -28.16
CA TRP A 79 9.39 -14.38 -27.42
C TRP A 79 8.06 -13.92 -26.80
N GLN A 80 6.96 -14.06 -27.53
CA GLN A 80 5.62 -13.77 -27.01
C GLN A 80 5.23 -14.75 -25.88
N ALA A 81 5.61 -16.02 -26.01
CA ALA A 81 5.44 -17.00 -24.94
C ALA A 81 6.25 -16.63 -23.69
N LEU A 82 7.51 -16.19 -23.86
CA LEU A 82 8.34 -15.73 -22.74
C LEU A 82 7.71 -14.52 -22.03
N LYS A 83 7.29 -13.48 -22.78
CA LYS A 83 6.60 -12.29 -22.25
C LYS A 83 5.41 -12.70 -21.38
N LYS A 84 4.55 -13.56 -21.93
CA LYS A 84 3.34 -14.02 -21.25
C LYS A 84 3.64 -14.85 -20.01
N GLU A 85 4.55 -15.82 -20.09
CA GLU A 85 4.93 -16.65 -18.95
C GLU A 85 5.49 -15.80 -17.79
N LEU A 86 6.25 -14.76 -18.10
CA LEU A 86 6.88 -13.88 -17.13
C LEU A 86 5.84 -12.98 -16.44
N GLN A 87 4.92 -12.39 -17.21
CA GLN A 87 3.78 -11.63 -16.69
C GLN A 87 2.85 -12.50 -15.82
N ASP A 88 2.53 -13.73 -16.25
CA ASP A 88 1.65 -14.64 -15.52
C ASP A 88 2.26 -15.08 -14.18
N ARG A 89 3.56 -15.39 -14.16
CA ARG A 89 4.29 -15.71 -12.93
C ARG A 89 4.36 -14.52 -11.98
N TYR A 90 4.59 -13.32 -12.51
CA TYR A 90 4.59 -12.10 -11.72
C TYR A 90 3.24 -11.82 -11.06
N ARG A 91 2.15 -11.93 -11.82
CA ARG A 91 0.79 -11.79 -11.29
C ARG A 91 0.49 -12.82 -10.19
N THR A 92 0.91 -14.07 -10.39
CA THR A 92 0.73 -15.16 -9.42
C THR A 92 1.48 -14.86 -8.12
N HIS A 93 2.76 -14.48 -8.22
CA HIS A 93 3.58 -14.10 -7.07
C HIS A 93 2.97 -12.91 -6.31
N LEU A 94 2.49 -11.89 -7.02
CA LEU A 94 1.86 -10.72 -6.39
C LEU A 94 0.61 -11.11 -5.57
N VAL A 95 -0.20 -12.04 -6.08
CA VAL A 95 -1.37 -12.57 -5.37
C VAL A 95 -0.95 -13.39 -4.16
N GLU A 96 0.07 -14.23 -4.29
CA GLU A 96 0.60 -15.04 -3.18
C GLU A 96 1.20 -14.16 -2.08
N ALA A 97 2.01 -13.15 -2.44
CA ALA A 97 2.57 -12.20 -1.49
C ALA A 97 1.48 -11.41 -0.75
N LYS A 98 0.41 -11.00 -1.46
CA LYS A 98 -0.77 -10.37 -0.83
C LYS A 98 -1.45 -11.31 0.17
N ASN A 99 -1.61 -12.57 -0.18
CA ASN A 99 -2.23 -13.57 0.71
C ASN A 99 -1.37 -13.86 1.93
N GLN A 100 -0.05 -14.03 1.75
CA GLN A 100 0.90 -14.24 2.85
C GLN A 100 0.89 -13.07 3.83
N LYS A 101 0.98 -11.83 3.32
CA LYS A 101 0.92 -10.63 4.16
C LYS A 101 -0.40 -10.51 4.92
N ALA A 102 -1.52 -10.82 4.28
CA ALA A 102 -2.82 -10.84 4.94
C ALA A 102 -2.93 -11.92 6.02
N GLU A 103 -2.33 -13.08 5.81
CA GLU A 103 -2.28 -14.17 6.79
C GLU A 103 -1.39 -13.81 7.98
N GLU A 104 -0.21 -13.24 7.74
CA GLU A 104 0.69 -12.73 8.79
C GLU A 104 0.02 -11.65 9.64
N ASP A 105 -0.68 -10.70 9.02
CA ASP A 105 -1.43 -9.67 9.74
C ASP A 105 -2.58 -10.27 10.56
N ALA A 106 -3.27 -11.28 10.02
CA ALA A 106 -4.32 -12.00 10.75
C ALA A 106 -3.76 -12.76 11.97
N GLN A 107 -2.63 -13.46 11.80
CA GLN A 107 -1.92 -14.14 12.90
C GLN A 107 -1.43 -13.15 13.95
N ARG A 108 -0.92 -11.99 13.54
CA ARG A 108 -0.46 -10.94 14.46
C ARG A 108 -1.63 -10.34 15.25
N LEU A 109 -2.79 -10.13 14.63
CA LEU A 109 -4.00 -9.69 15.32
C LEU A 109 -4.54 -10.76 16.28
N GLU A 110 -4.46 -12.04 15.93
CA GLU A 110 -4.87 -13.13 16.80
C GLU A 110 -3.92 -13.27 18.00
N ALA A 111 -2.60 -13.24 17.77
CA ALA A 111 -1.60 -13.24 18.83
C ALA A 111 -1.77 -12.05 19.78
N ALA A 112 -2.06 -10.85 19.25
CA ALA A 112 -2.34 -9.66 20.06
C ALA A 112 -3.61 -9.80 20.90
N LYS A 113 -4.67 -10.42 20.37
CA LYS A 113 -5.91 -10.70 21.13
C LYS A 113 -5.67 -11.71 22.26
N ILE A 114 -4.92 -12.77 22.00
CA ILE A 114 -4.57 -13.78 23.01
C ILE A 114 -3.70 -13.15 24.11
N ALA A 115 -2.70 -12.35 23.74
CA ALA A 115 -1.87 -11.62 24.69
C ALA A 115 -2.66 -10.63 25.55
N ALA A 116 -3.64 -9.92 24.97
CA ALA A 116 -4.53 -9.02 25.73
C ALA A 116 -5.46 -9.77 26.68
N ALA A 117 -5.88 -11.00 26.34
CA ALA A 117 -6.71 -11.85 27.19
C ALA A 117 -5.93 -12.58 28.30
N ALA A 118 -4.61 -12.73 28.13
CA ALA A 118 -3.72 -13.39 29.09
C ALA A 118 -3.19 -12.46 30.19
N ILE A 119 -3.55 -11.18 30.20
CA ILE A 119 -3.30 -10.28 31.34
C ILE A 119 -4.27 -10.70 32.45
N PRO A 120 -3.81 -11.27 33.58
CA PRO A 120 -4.70 -11.66 34.65
C PRO A 120 -5.45 -10.43 35.19
N GLU A 121 -6.78 -10.53 35.28
CA GLU A 121 -7.64 -9.63 36.03
C GLU A 121 -7.30 -9.71 37.54
N GLU A 122 -6.17 -9.16 37.98
CA GLU A 122 -5.84 -9.04 39.41
C GLU A 122 -5.98 -7.62 39.98
N THR A 123 -6.45 -6.63 39.21
CA THR A 123 -6.62 -5.24 39.71
C THR A 123 -8.04 -4.70 39.56
N LYS A 124 -9.07 -5.54 39.74
CA LYS A 124 -10.48 -5.10 39.77
C LYS A 124 -11.16 -5.13 41.15
N LYS A 125 -10.41 -5.38 42.23
CA LYS A 125 -10.91 -5.17 43.59
C LYS A 125 -9.85 -4.42 44.38
N GLU A 126 -10.27 -3.33 45.03
CA GLU A 126 -9.45 -2.33 45.73
C GLU A 126 -8.86 -1.35 44.70
N GLU A 127 -9.36 -0.12 44.50
CA GLU A 127 -9.37 0.97 45.48
C GLU A 127 -10.55 1.93 45.19
N LYS A 128 -11.57 1.89 46.04
CA LYS A 128 -12.33 3.09 46.41
C LYS A 128 -11.73 3.54 47.73
N LYS A 129 -10.87 4.57 47.73
CA LYS A 129 -10.52 5.53 48.81
C LYS A 129 -9.02 5.86 48.81
N SER A 130 -8.63 7.02 48.27
CA SER A 130 -7.67 7.98 48.87
C SER A 130 -7.20 9.05 47.87
N SER A 131 -8.10 9.93 47.43
CA SER A 131 -7.78 11.02 46.50
C SER A 131 -7.15 12.26 47.16
N VAL A 132 -6.37 12.12 48.24
CA VAL A 132 -5.88 13.30 49.00
C VAL A 132 -4.40 13.25 49.37
N ILE A 133 -3.68 12.13 49.20
CA ILE A 133 -2.27 12.03 49.67
C ILE A 133 -1.24 12.17 48.53
N ASP A 134 -1.65 12.06 47.26
CA ASP A 134 -0.68 12.04 46.16
C ASP A 134 -0.23 13.41 45.63
N GLU A 135 -0.89 14.51 45.96
CA GLU A 135 -0.45 15.82 45.46
C GLU A 135 0.85 16.28 46.12
N GLU A 136 1.04 15.99 47.41
CA GLU A 136 2.23 16.36 48.16
C GLU A 136 3.44 15.48 47.80
N ALA A 137 3.22 14.17 47.59
CA ALA A 137 4.24 13.25 47.10
C ALA A 137 4.66 13.58 45.65
N LYS A 138 3.70 13.97 44.81
CA LYS A 138 3.95 14.40 43.43
C LYS A 138 4.67 15.75 43.38
N LYS A 139 4.33 16.68 44.29
CA LYS A 139 5.02 17.96 44.44
C LYS A 139 6.44 17.78 44.99
N ALA A 140 6.66 16.84 45.91
CA ALA A 140 7.99 16.51 46.43
C ALA A 140 8.88 15.81 45.38
N MET A 141 8.31 14.96 44.52
CA MET A 141 9.03 14.41 43.37
C MET A 141 9.37 15.49 42.34
N LEU A 142 8.44 16.40 42.05
CA LEU A 142 8.72 17.55 41.17
C LEU A 142 9.80 18.45 41.76
N ALA A 143 9.80 18.72 43.06
CA ALA A 143 10.81 19.57 43.70
C ALA A 143 12.22 18.93 43.72
N ARG A 144 12.32 17.59 43.71
CA ARG A 144 13.63 16.89 43.68
C ARG A 144 14.24 16.79 42.28
N PHE A 145 13.41 16.86 41.23
CA PHE A 145 13.84 16.70 39.84
C PHE A 145 13.65 17.96 38.97
N ALA A 146 13.05 19.02 39.53
CA ALA A 146 13.10 20.34 38.94
C ALA A 146 14.53 20.88 39.09
N TYR A 147 15.21 21.04 37.96
CA TYR A 147 16.37 21.92 37.89
C TYR A 147 15.92 23.34 38.25
N GLU A 148 16.69 23.99 39.13
CA GLU A 148 16.62 25.42 39.42
C GLU A 148 16.50 26.20 38.11
N ASN A 149 15.29 26.67 37.81
CA ASN A 149 15.07 27.82 36.95
C ASN A 149 14.65 28.92 37.92
N ASP A 150 15.64 29.41 38.68
CA ASP A 150 15.57 30.77 39.20
C ASP A 150 15.55 31.68 37.98
N ASP A 151 14.45 32.42 37.82
CA ASP A 151 14.47 33.88 37.72
C ASP A 151 13.09 34.35 37.24
N GLU A 152 12.27 34.75 38.23
CA GLU A 152 11.27 35.80 38.05
C GLU A 152 12.01 37.15 38.06
N ASP A 153 11.98 37.82 36.91
CA ASP A 153 11.89 39.28 36.71
C ASP A 153 12.90 40.23 37.39
N GLU A 154 13.94 40.64 36.64
CA GLU A 154 14.49 42.01 36.72
C GLU A 154 15.08 42.45 35.36
N ASP A 155 14.82 43.72 35.00
CA ASP A 155 14.97 44.32 33.66
C ASP A 155 16.42 44.33 33.11
N GLU A 156 16.68 43.71 31.95
CA GLU A 156 17.76 44.16 31.05
C GLU A 156 17.53 43.73 29.58
N GLU A 157 17.70 44.67 28.66
CA GLU A 157 17.53 44.54 27.21
C GLU A 157 18.43 43.45 26.61
N GLY A 158 17.90 42.62 25.70
CA GLY A 158 18.74 41.94 24.71
C GLY A 158 18.28 40.59 24.18
N GLU A 159 17.70 40.61 22.99
CA GLU A 159 17.79 39.56 21.95
C GLU A 159 17.04 38.21 22.11
N LEU A 160 15.95 38.17 21.32
CA LEU A 160 15.54 37.07 20.44
C LEU A 160 14.77 35.90 21.07
N ALA A 161 13.51 36.20 21.37
CA ALA A 161 12.41 35.25 21.27
C ALA A 161 12.31 34.68 19.85
N HIS A 162 13.10 33.66 19.52
CA HIS A 162 12.85 32.84 18.36
C HIS A 162 11.65 31.95 18.67
N VAL A 163 10.45 32.50 18.45
CA VAL A 163 9.22 31.72 18.31
C VAL A 163 9.56 30.60 17.34
N ASN A 164 9.54 29.36 17.82
CA ASN A 164 9.85 28.21 17.00
C ASN A 164 8.64 27.99 16.07
N VAL A 165 8.63 28.73 14.96
CA VAL A 165 7.54 28.81 13.96
C VAL A 165 7.07 27.42 13.54
N ASN A 166 7.96 26.43 13.52
CA ASN A 166 7.64 25.04 13.21
C ASN A 166 6.73 24.38 14.26
N LYS A 167 6.89 24.71 15.55
CA LYS A 167 6.07 24.15 16.64
C LYS A 167 4.65 24.71 16.62
N GLU A 168 4.49 25.97 16.26
CA GLU A 168 3.18 26.61 16.11
C GLU A 168 2.50 26.19 14.81
N ALA A 169 3.23 26.09 13.70
CA ALA A 169 2.73 25.58 12.42
C ALA A 169 2.23 24.13 12.55
N ALA A 170 2.98 23.26 13.23
CA ALA A 170 2.57 21.87 13.46
C ALA A 170 1.28 21.78 14.30
N LYS A 171 1.15 22.63 15.33
CA LYS A 171 -0.07 22.70 16.15
C LYS A 171 -1.26 23.19 15.34
N GLN A 172 -1.09 24.23 14.52
CA GLN A 172 -2.14 24.76 13.65
C GLN A 172 -2.59 23.73 12.61
N GLN A 173 -1.64 23.07 11.94
CA GLN A 173 -1.93 22.03 10.95
C GLN A 173 -2.66 20.83 11.57
N SER A 174 -2.28 20.41 12.78
CA SER A 174 -2.98 19.32 13.48
C SER A 174 -4.42 19.68 13.84
N LEU A 175 -4.68 20.94 14.20
CA LEU A 175 -6.00 21.46 14.51
C LEU A 175 -6.87 21.61 13.26
N GLU A 176 -6.30 22.01 12.13
CA GLU A 176 -6.99 22.08 10.85
C GLU A 176 -7.36 20.68 10.33
N ASN A 177 -6.42 19.73 10.35
CA ASN A 177 -6.69 18.34 9.99
C ASN A 177 -7.80 17.72 10.87
N ALA A 178 -7.78 17.98 12.18
CA ALA A 178 -8.83 17.52 13.09
C ALA A 178 -10.20 18.16 12.80
N LYS A 179 -10.23 19.43 12.35
CA LYS A 179 -11.46 20.11 11.92
C LYS A 179 -11.96 19.58 10.58
N GLU A 180 -11.07 19.27 9.64
CA GLU A 180 -11.43 18.69 8.36
C GLU A 180 -11.99 17.28 8.51
N LEU A 181 -11.36 16.42 9.31
CA LEU A 181 -11.87 15.08 9.62
C LEU A 181 -13.25 15.12 10.30
N ARG A 182 -13.54 16.17 11.10
CA ARG A 182 -14.89 16.40 11.66
C ARG A 182 -15.89 16.95 10.64
N LYS A 183 -15.43 17.66 9.60
CA LYS A 183 -16.26 18.16 8.49
C LYS A 183 -16.51 17.10 7.42
N VAL A 184 -15.68 16.07 7.32
CA VAL A 184 -16.00 14.84 6.60
C VAL A 184 -17.14 14.16 7.35
N LYS A 185 -18.36 14.64 7.07
CA LYS A 185 -19.61 13.96 7.42
C LYS A 185 -19.47 12.55 6.88
N GLY A 186 -19.27 11.59 7.78
CA GLY A 186 -19.27 10.17 7.42
C GLY A 186 -20.51 9.90 6.58
N GLN A 187 -20.32 9.34 5.38
CA GLN A 187 -21.40 9.00 4.48
C GLN A 187 -22.44 8.23 5.28
N THR A 188 -23.64 8.80 5.41
CA THR A 188 -24.64 8.18 6.27
C THR A 188 -25.02 6.84 5.65
N LYS A 189 -25.40 5.83 6.45
CA LYS A 189 -25.87 4.53 5.94
C LYS A 189 -26.93 4.66 4.83
N LYS A 190 -27.67 5.76 4.80
CA LYS A 190 -28.66 6.08 3.74
C LYS A 190 -28.02 6.45 2.39
N GLU A 191 -26.92 7.19 2.38
CA GLU A 191 -26.21 7.58 1.16
C GLU A 191 -25.51 6.39 0.52
N GLU A 192 -24.93 5.51 1.33
CA GLU A 192 -24.33 4.25 0.87
C GLU A 192 -25.40 3.28 0.31
N GLN A 193 -26.56 3.20 0.96
CA GLN A 193 -27.72 2.46 0.43
C GLN A 193 -28.28 3.06 -0.87
N GLN A 194 -28.23 4.39 -1.04
CA GLN A 194 -28.63 5.03 -2.30
C GLN A 194 -27.63 4.76 -3.42
N LYS A 195 -26.32 4.85 -3.15
CA LYS A 195 -25.26 4.50 -4.12
C LYS A 195 -25.37 3.05 -4.57
N THR A 196 -25.57 2.11 -3.65
CA THR A 196 -25.74 0.69 -4.01
C THR A 196 -27.03 0.43 -4.80
N LYS A 197 -28.12 1.16 -4.53
CA LYS A 197 -29.34 1.09 -5.35
C LYS A 197 -29.14 1.68 -6.75
N GLN A 198 -28.46 2.82 -6.87
CA GLN A 198 -28.13 3.43 -8.17
C GLN A 198 -27.24 2.51 -9.00
N ALA A 199 -26.17 1.97 -8.42
CA ALA A 199 -25.27 1.03 -9.10
C ALA A 199 -26.00 -0.23 -9.61
N LYS A 200 -27.01 -0.73 -8.87
CA LYS A 200 -27.85 -1.85 -9.33
C LYS A 200 -28.74 -1.44 -10.51
N GLN A 201 -29.35 -0.26 -10.47
CA GLN A 201 -30.17 0.26 -11.57
C GLN A 201 -29.34 0.48 -12.83
N ASP A 202 -28.13 1.02 -12.71
CA ASP A 202 -27.25 1.28 -13.85
C ASP A 202 -26.77 -0.03 -14.49
N LYS A 203 -26.45 -1.06 -13.70
CA LYS A 203 -26.16 -2.41 -14.23
C LYS A 203 -27.35 -3.00 -15.00
N ILE A 204 -28.58 -2.76 -14.56
CA ILE A 204 -29.79 -3.24 -15.26
C ILE A 204 -29.96 -2.49 -16.58
N LYS A 205 -29.86 -1.15 -16.57
CA LYS A 205 -29.95 -0.32 -17.79
C LYS A 205 -28.91 -0.71 -18.83
N LEU A 206 -27.68 -0.96 -18.40
CA LEU A 206 -26.57 -1.33 -19.29
C LEU A 206 -26.78 -2.72 -19.90
N LYS A 207 -27.36 -3.67 -19.14
CA LYS A 207 -27.78 -4.98 -19.66
C LYS A 207 -28.96 -4.86 -20.65
N GLU A 208 -29.91 -3.98 -20.37
CA GLU A 208 -31.06 -3.75 -21.24
C GLU A 208 -30.65 -3.06 -22.56
N GLU A 209 -29.72 -2.10 -22.50
CA GLU A 209 -29.16 -1.46 -23.69
C GLU A 209 -28.39 -2.46 -24.57
N ARG A 210 -27.60 -3.36 -23.96
CA ARG A 210 -26.94 -4.46 -24.68
C ARG A 210 -27.94 -5.39 -25.37
N ARG A 211 -29.04 -5.75 -24.68
CA ARG A 211 -30.13 -6.56 -25.27
C ARG A 211 -30.84 -5.83 -26.42
N ASN A 212 -31.13 -4.54 -26.26
CA ASN A 212 -31.77 -3.74 -27.30
C ASN A 212 -30.86 -3.52 -28.51
N ARG A 213 -29.54 -3.41 -28.32
CA ARG A 213 -28.55 -3.32 -29.40
C ARG A 213 -28.46 -4.64 -30.19
N ALA A 214 -28.47 -5.77 -29.50
CA ALA A 214 -28.51 -7.10 -30.14
C ALA A 214 -29.80 -7.31 -30.94
N ASN A 215 -30.97 -6.95 -30.37
CA ASN A 215 -32.25 -7.06 -31.07
C ASN A 215 -32.40 -6.09 -32.26
N LYS A 216 -31.68 -4.96 -32.27
CA LYS A 216 -31.64 -4.03 -33.42
C LYS A 216 -30.76 -4.52 -34.57
N GLY A 217 -29.90 -5.52 -34.35
CA GLY A 217 -28.99 -6.09 -35.35
C GLY A 217 -29.67 -7.04 -36.35
N GLU A 218 -30.87 -7.55 -36.05
CA GLU A 218 -31.61 -8.47 -36.92
C GLU A 218 -32.74 -7.76 -37.68
N ARG A 219 -32.40 -6.89 -38.63
CA ARG A 219 -33.26 -6.53 -39.79
C ARG A 219 -32.50 -5.64 -40.79
N LYS A 220 -31.43 -6.20 -41.35
CA LYS A 220 -31.00 -5.87 -42.72
C LYS A 220 -30.82 -7.20 -43.47
N ARG A 221 -31.96 -7.73 -43.94
CA ARG A 221 -32.01 -8.53 -45.17
C ARG A 221 -32.51 -7.61 -46.27
#